data_AF-A0A0A0BJ09-F1
#
_entry.id   AF-A0A0A0BJ09-F1
#
_cell.length_a   1.000
_cell.length_b   1.000
_cell.length_c   1.000
_cell.angle_alpha   90.00
_cell.angle_beta   90.00
_cell.angle_gamma   90.00
#
_symmetry.space_group_name_H-M   'P 1'
#
loop_
_entity.id
_entity.type
_entity.pdbx_description
1 polymer ?
#
loop_
_entity_poly.entity_id
_entity_poly.type
_entity_poly.pdbx_seq_one_letter_code
_entity_poly.pdbx_strand_id
1 'polypeptide(L)' 'MRSLAAGLVVLALAGCATTTTGTPEVTVVATTPVLADLAANVAGDRARVVPLVPPGADASLHEPSLR' A
#
# COMPACT_ATOMS: atom_id res chain seq x y z
N MET A 1 -3.31 29.60 30.54
CA MET A 1 -2.89 28.24 30.97
C MET A 1 -3.58 27.12 30.18
N ARG A 2 -4.91 27.16 29.98
CA ARG A 2 -5.65 26.14 29.20
C ARG A 2 -5.15 25.98 27.75
N SER A 3 -4.72 27.08 27.12
CA SER A 3 -4.21 27.10 25.74
C SER A 3 -2.82 26.47 25.57
N LEU A 4 -1.98 26.49 26.63
CA LEU A 4 -0.67 25.81 26.60
C LEU A 4 -0.83 24.28 26.65
N ALA A 5 -1.82 23.79 27.41
CA ALA A 5 -2.11 22.37 27.50
C ALA A 5 -2.58 21.79 26.16
N ALA A 6 -3.40 22.54 25.41
CA ALA A 6 -3.85 22.12 24.08
C ALA A 6 -2.70 22.02 23.06
N GLY A 7 -1.75 22.96 23.10
CA GLY A 7 -0.57 22.94 22.22
C GLY A 7 0.36 21.75 22.46
N LEU A 8 0.55 21.35 23.73
CA LEU A 8 1.40 20.22 24.10
C LEU A 8 0.83 18.87 23.61
N VAL A 9 -0.49 18.71 23.65
CA VAL A 9 -1.16 17.49 23.17
C VAL A 9 -0.99 17.33 21.66
N VAL A 10 -1.18 18.39 20.88
CA VAL A 10 -1.01 18.34 19.41
C VAL A 10 0.43 17.96 19.03
N LEU A 11 1.43 18.47 19.77
CA LEU A 11 2.84 18.16 19.52
C LEU A 11 3.20 16.71 19.88
N ALA A 12 2.57 16.14 20.92
CA ALA A 12 2.77 14.75 21.31
C ALA A 12 2.19 13.76 20.28
N LEU A 13 1.09 14.10 19.60
CA LEU A 13 0.49 13.25 18.57
C LEU A 13 1.30 13.21 17.26
N ALA A 14 2.10 14.25 16.97
CA ALA A 14 2.90 14.30 15.75
C ALA A 14 4.04 13.26 15.72
N GLY A 15 4.44 12.72 16.87
CA GLY A 15 5.50 11.70 16.99
C GLY A 15 5.06 10.27 16.70
N CYS A 16 3.75 9.98 16.61
CA CYS A 16 3.26 8.62 16.37
C CYS A 16 3.31 8.20 14.89
N ALA A 17 3.53 9.15 13.97
CA ALA A 17 3.73 8.88 12.56
C ALA A 17 5.21 8.58 12.27
N THR A 18 5.79 7.58 12.94
CA THR A 18 7.10 7.05 12.51
C THR A 18 6.87 6.24 11.25
N THR A 19 6.95 6.89 10.09
CA THR A 19 7.07 6.22 8.80
C THR A 19 8.40 5.47 8.80
N THR A 20 8.37 4.14 8.84
CA THR A 20 9.55 3.31 8.63
C THR A 20 10.08 3.56 7.21
N THR A 21 10.95 4.54 7.07
CA THR A 21 11.69 4.80 5.84
C THR A 21 12.82 3.80 5.75
N GLY A 22 12.64 2.68 5.04
CA GLY A 22 13.76 1.79 4.70
C GLY A 22 13.51 0.29 4.61
N THR A 23 12.28 -0.23 4.73
CA THR A 23 12.03 -1.63 4.38
C THR A 23 12.04 -1.80 2.86
N PRO A 24 12.75 -2.80 2.29
CA PRO A 24 12.63 -3.08 0.86
C PRO A 24 11.16 -3.32 0.52
N GLU A 25 10.68 -2.63 -0.50
CA GLU A 25 9.28 -2.67 -0.91
C GLU A 25 8.93 -4.08 -1.39
N VAL A 26 8.23 -4.84 -0.54
CA VAL A 26 7.80 -6.19 -0.87
C VAL A 26 6.92 -6.10 -2.10
N THR A 27 7.32 -6.77 -3.18
CA THR A 27 6.53 -6.81 -4.42
C THR A 27 5.66 -8.06 -4.41
N VAL A 28 4.35 -7.88 -4.50
CA VAL A 28 3.35 -8.94 -4.57
C VAL A 28 2.75 -8.95 -5.97
N VAL A 29 2.81 -10.09 -6.63
CA VAL A 29 2.16 -10.29 -7.93
C VAL A 29 0.84 -11.02 -7.72
N ALA A 30 -0.26 -10.37 -8.09
CA ALA A 30 -1.59 -10.98 -8.10
C ALA A 30 -1.96 -11.39 -9.53
N THR A 31 -2.70 -12.48 -9.71
CA THR A 31 -3.04 -12.97 -11.05
C THR A 31 -3.97 -12.00 -11.80
N THR A 32 -5.01 -11.48 -11.13
CA THR A 32 -6.02 -10.61 -11.73
C THR A 32 -6.08 -9.23 -11.06
N PRO A 33 -6.57 -8.18 -11.76
CA PRO A 33 -6.72 -6.84 -11.18
C PRO A 33 -7.60 -6.81 -9.92
N VAL A 34 -8.68 -7.60 -9.88
CA VAL A 34 -9.57 -7.67 -8.71
C VAL A 34 -8.83 -8.15 -7.45
N LEU A 35 -7.97 -9.16 -7.59
CA LEU A 35 -7.14 -9.64 -6.47
C LEU A 35 -6.04 -8.64 -6.12
N ALA A 36 -5.50 -7.92 -7.10
CA ALA A 36 -4.53 -6.85 -6.87
C ALA A 36 -5.15 -5.72 -6.02
N ASP A 37 -6.39 -5.30 -6.33
CA ASP A 37 -7.09 -4.24 -5.59
C ASP A 37 -7.37 -4.65 -4.15
N LEU A 38 -7.83 -5.89 -3.93
CA LEU A 38 -8.04 -6.42 -2.59
C LEU A 38 -6.73 -6.46 -1.79
N ALA A 39 -5.66 -6.99 -2.40
CA ALA A 39 -4.36 -7.07 -1.75
C ALA A 39 -3.76 -5.68 -1.47
N ALA A 40 -3.95 -4.70 -2.35
CA ALA A 40 -3.49 -3.32 -2.15
C ALA A 40 -4.18 -2.67 -0.93
N ASN A 41 -5.49 -2.88 -0.77
CA ASN A 41 -6.22 -2.40 0.41
C ASN A 41 -5.69 -2.99 1.72
N VAL A 42 -5.26 -4.25 1.72
CA VAL A 42 -4.67 -4.90 2.90
C VAL A 42 -3.23 -4.46 3.12
N ALA A 43 -2.44 -4.36 2.05
CA ALA A 43 -1.04 -3.99 2.10
C ALA A 43 -0.84 -2.57 2.62
N GLY A 44 -1.65 -1.62 2.15
CA GLY A 44 -1.35 -0.19 2.30
C GLY A 44 0.04 0.13 1.77
N ASP A 45 0.77 1.00 2.47
CA ASP A 45 2.11 1.44 2.05
C ASP A 45 3.23 0.41 2.31
N ARG A 46 2.89 -0.81 2.78
CA ARG A 46 3.87 -1.83 3.18
C ARG A 46 4.34 -2.71 2.01
N ALA A 47 3.64 -2.72 0.89
CA ALA A 47 3.97 -3.56 -0.26
C ALA A 47 3.46 -2.98 -1.58
N ARG A 48 4.21 -3.24 -2.66
CA ARG A 48 3.81 -2.94 -4.02
C ARG A 48 3.03 -4.10 -4.60
N VAL A 49 1.76 -3.88 -4.92
CA VAL A 49 0.93 -4.91 -5.55
C VAL A 49 0.85 -4.66 -7.06
N VAL A 50 1.12 -5.68 -7.86
CA VAL A 50 1.11 -5.61 -9.33
C VAL A 50 0.25 -6.74 -9.88
N PRO A 51 -0.71 -6.47 -10.77
CA PRO A 51 -1.44 -7.52 -11.44
C PRO A 51 -0.60 -8.13 -12.58
N LEU A 52 -0.69 -9.46 -12.75
CA LEU A 52 -0.12 -10.19 -13.87
C LEU A 52 -0.93 -9.90 -15.15
N VAL A 53 -2.26 -10.05 -15.07
CA VAL A 53 -3.18 -9.71 -16.16
C VAL A 53 -3.33 -8.18 -16.23
N PRO A 54 -3.12 -7.53 -17.39
CA PRO A 54 -3.28 -6.08 -17.53
C PRO A 54 -4.70 -5.59 -17.23
N PRO A 55 -4.86 -4.34 -16.77
CA PRO A 55 -6.18 -3.72 -16.61
C PRO A 55 -7.00 -3.77 -17.90
N GLY A 56 -8.24 -4.25 -17.81
CA GLY A 56 -9.15 -4.36 -18.95
C GLY A 56 -8.91 -5.57 -19.87
N ALA A 57 -7.88 -6.39 -19.64
CA ALA A 57 -7.69 -7.65 -20.35
C ALA A 57 -8.56 -8.77 -19.75
N ASP A 58 -9.01 -9.69 -20.60
CA ASP A 58 -9.70 -10.91 -20.15
C ASP A 58 -8.69 -11.90 -19.58
N ALA A 59 -8.81 -12.16 -18.27
CA ALA A 59 -7.92 -13.07 -17.55
C ALA A 59 -7.97 -14.50 -18.08
N SER A 60 -9.09 -14.94 -18.64
CA SER A 60 -9.25 -16.30 -19.18
C SER A 60 -8.51 -16.51 -20.51
N LEU A 61 -8.16 -15.42 -21.20
CA LEU A 61 -7.47 -15.41 -22.49
C LEU A 61 -6.03 -14.88 -22.39
N HIS A 62 -5.57 -14.51 -21.20
CA HIS A 62 -4.26 -13.90 -21.01
C HIS A 62 -3.14 -14.95 -21.13
N GLU A 63 -2.23 -14.72 -22.07
CA GLU A 63 -1.01 -15.52 -22.24
C GLU A 63 0.20 -14.81 -21.60
N PRO A 64 0.87 -15.41 -20.60
CA PRO A 64 2.05 -14.82 -19.98
C PRO A 64 3.26 -14.79 -20.93
N SER A 65 4.04 -13.69 -20.87
CA SER A 65 5.33 -13.59 -21.57
C SER A 65 6.51 -13.84 -20.63
N LEU A 66 7.62 -14.37 -21.14
CA LEU A 66 8.88 -14.62 -20.41
C LEU A 66 9.69 -13.33 -20.13
N ARG A 67 9.04 -12.30 -19.60
CA ARG A 67 9.76 -11.12 -19.12
C ARG A 67 10.55 -11.42 -17.85
#